data_AF-A0A3N2ARH4-F1
#
_entry.id   AF-A0A3N2ARH4-F1
#
_cell.length_a   1.000
_cell.length_b   1.000
_cell.length_c   1.000
_cell.angle_alpha   90.00
_cell.angle_beta   90.00
_cell.angle_gamma   90.00
#
_symmetry.space_group_name_H-M   'P 1'
#
loop_
_entity.id
_entity.type
_entity.pdbx_description
1 polymer ?
#
loop_
_entity_poly.entity_id
_entity_poly.type
_entity_poly.pdbx_seq_one_letter_code
_entity_poly.pdbx_strand_id
1 'polypeptide(L)' 'MYAALWRALPGPWPLRLLIVLLLVAAVAAALILHGYPWVMQTFFPTPDPMLERAPSE' A
#
# COMPACT_ATOMS: atom_id res chain seq x y z
N MET A 1 7.47 17.42 20.78
CA MET A 1 6.65 16.30 20.26
C MET A 1 7.23 15.61 19.02
N TYR A 2 7.88 16.29 18.06
CA TYR A 2 8.69 15.58 17.02
C TYR A 2 10.08 15.13 17.52
N ALA A 3 10.63 15.81 18.53
CA ALA A 3 11.95 15.50 19.08
C ALA A 3 12.04 14.15 19.82
N ALA A 4 10.94 13.66 20.39
CA ALA A 4 10.90 12.36 21.06
C ALA A 4 10.98 11.21 20.03
N LEU A 5 10.24 11.34 18.92
CA LEU A 5 10.29 10.39 17.81
C LEU A 5 11.67 10.40 17.15
N TRP A 6 12.26 11.57 16.92
CA TRP A 6 13.63 11.68 16.39
C TRP A 6 14.70 11.12 17.33
N ARG A 7 14.51 11.14 18.65
CA ARG A 7 15.45 10.55 19.62
C ARG A 7 15.27 9.03 19.80
N ALA A 8 14.08 8.50 19.50
CA ALA A 8 13.80 7.06 19.57
C ALA A 8 14.41 6.27 18.41
N LEU A 9 14.64 6.90 17.24
CA LEU A 9 15.35 6.22 16.16
C LEU A 9 16.85 6.06 16.51
N PRO A 10 17.36 4.82 16.60
CA PRO A 10 18.77 4.58 16.89
C PRO A 10 19.65 5.06 15.73
N GLY A 11 20.80 5.64 16.06
CA GLY A 11 21.86 5.94 15.09
C GLY A 11 21.98 7.39 14.61
N PRO A 12 23.05 7.68 13.84
CA PRO A 12 23.38 9.01 13.35
C PRO A 12 22.32 9.54 12.36
N TRP A 13 22.29 10.86 12.16
CA TRP A 13 21.30 11.55 11.32
C TRP A 13 21.00 10.89 9.96
N PRO A 14 21.98 10.36 9.19
CA PRO A 14 21.70 9.70 7.91
C PRO A 14 20.91 8.39 8.05
N LEU A 15 21.13 7.64 9.12
CA LEU A 15 20.45 6.37 9.35
C LEU A 15 18.96 6.59 9.64
N ARG A 16 18.65 7.66 10.38
CA ARG A 16 17.26 8.08 10.64
C ARG A 16 16.54 8.45 9.35
N LEU A 17 17.22 9.19 8.46
CA LEU A 17 16.68 9.54 7.15
C LEU A 17 16.39 8.28 6.32
N LEU A 18 17.32 7.33 6.30
CA LEU A 18 17.15 6.06 5.60
C LEU A 18 15.92 5.28 6.13
N ILE A 19 15.78 5.16 7.46
CA ILE A 19 14.66 4.46 8.09
C ILE A 19 13.33 5.11 7.72
N VAL A 20 13.25 6.44 7.77
CA VAL A 20 12.03 7.17 7.38
C VAL A 20 11.72 6.94 5.90
N LEU A 21 12.73 6.99 5.01
CA LEU A 21 12.54 6.72 3.59
C LEU A 21 12.03 5.29 3.36
N LEU A 22 12.60 4.32 4.08
CA LEU A 22 12.24 2.92 3.99
C LEU A 22 10.80 2.68 4.48
N LEU A 23 10.39 3.33 5.57
CA LEU A 23 9.01 3.30 6.06
C LEU A 23 8.03 3.87 5.04
N VAL A 24 8.35 5.03 4.45
CA VAL A 24 7.52 5.63 3.40
C VAL A 24 7.42 4.71 2.19
N ALA A 25 8.54 4.14 1.74
CA ALA A 25 8.58 3.20 0.64
C ALA A 25 7.78 1.92 0.96
N ALA A 26 7.86 1.40 2.18
CA ALA A 26 7.11 0.23 2.63
C ALA A 26 5.60 0.50 2.64
N VAL A 27 5.17 1.67 3.13
CA VAL A 27 3.75 2.07 3.09
C VAL A 27 3.27 2.22 1.64
N ALA A 28 4.05 2.89 0.79
CA ALA A 28 3.71 3.02 -0.63
C ALA A 28 3.61 1.65 -1.31
N ALA A 29 4.57 0.76 -1.07
CA ALA A 29 4.54 -0.60 -1.60
C ALA A 29 3.33 -1.39 -1.09
N ALA A 30 2.99 -1.29 0.19
CA ALA A 30 1.81 -1.95 0.75
C ALA A 30 0.51 -1.42 0.12
N LEU A 31 0.40 -0.10 -0.10
CA LEU A 31 -0.75 0.50 -0.76
C LEU A 31 -0.85 0.08 -2.23
N ILE A 32 0.25 -0.02 -2.95
CA ILE A 32 0.25 -0.44 -4.36
C ILE A 32 -0.05 -1.94 -4.50
N LEU A 33 0.63 -2.77 -3.72
CA LEU A 33 0.56 -4.23 -3.86
C LEU A 33 -0.66 -4.85 -3.18
N HIS A 34 -1.19 -4.22 -2.13
CA HIS A 34 -2.34 -4.74 -1.38
C HIS A 34 -3.53 -3.78 -1.39
N GLY A 35 -3.30 -2.48 -1.16
CA GLY A 35 -4.37 -1.49 -1.13
C GLY A 35 -5.13 -1.38 -2.46
N TYR A 36 -4.40 -1.20 -3.56
CA TYR A 36 -5.01 -1.06 -4.88
C TYR A 36 -5.81 -2.31 -5.30
N PRO A 37 -5.26 -3.54 -5.25
CA PRO A 37 -6.04 -4.74 -5.57
C PRO A 37 -7.27 -4.91 -4.68
N TRP A 38 -7.14 -4.64 -3.37
CA TRP A 38 -8.26 -4.71 -2.45
C TRP A 38 -9.38 -3.73 -2.82
N VAL A 39 -9.04 -2.48 -3.12
CA VAL A 39 -10.02 -1.46 -3.56
C VAL A 39 -10.68 -1.87 -4.88
N MET A 40 -9.89 -2.32 -5.85
CA MET A 40 -10.43 -2.74 -7.15
C MET A 40 -11.38 -3.92 -7.01
N GLN A 41 -11.02 -4.96 -6.25
CA GLN A 41 -11.90 -6.11 -6.06
C GLN A 41 -13.16 -5.78 -5.24
N THR A 42 -13.05 -4.87 -4.26
CA THR A 42 -14.17 -4.56 -3.35
C THR A 42 -15.18 -3.61 -3.98
N PHE A 43 -14.71 -2.60 -4.73
CA PHE A 43 -15.57 -1.52 -5.23
C PHE A 43 -15.75 -1.53 -6.75
N PHE A 44 -14.85 -2.16 -7.49
CA PHE A 44 -14.89 -2.25 -8.95
C PHE A 44 -14.76 -3.71 -9.39
N PRO A 45 -15.66 -4.61 -8.94
CA PRO A 45 -15.61 -5.99 -9.34
C PRO A 45 -15.72 -6.06 -10.87
N THR A 46 -14.69 -6.61 -11.52
CA THR A 46 -14.68 -6.81 -12.97
C THR A 46 -15.84 -7.75 -13.32
N PRO A 47 -16.79 -7.33 -14.17
CA PRO A 47 -17.83 -8.22 -14.65
C PRO A 47 -17.20 -9.40 -15.38
N ASP A 48 -17.64 -10.63 -15.08
CA ASP A 48 -17.15 -11.82 -15.76
C ASP A 48 -17.75 -11.87 -17.18
N PRO A 49 -16.94 -11.66 -18.24
CA PRO A 49 -17.46 -11.62 -19.61
C PRO A 49 -17.97 -12.99 -20.11
N MET A 50 -17.65 -14.09 -19.41
CA MET A 50 -18.16 -15.42 -19.74
C MET A 50 -19.54 -15.67 -19.13
N LEU A 51 -19.85 -15.08 -17.96
CA LEU A 51 -21.21 -15.13 -17.40
C LEU A 51 -22.18 -14.25 -18.20
N GLU A 52 -21.71 -13.11 -18.73
CA GLU A 52 -22.49 -12.21 -19.59
C GLU A 52 -22.77 -12.79 -20.98
N ARG A 53 -21.91 -13.70 -21.47
CA ARG A 53 -22.02 -14.34 -22.80
C ARG A 53 -22.80 -15.66 -22.78
N ALA A 54 -23.15 -16.20 -21.61
CA ALA A 54 -23.96 -17.41 -21.54
C ALA A 54 -25.26 -17.17 -22.35
N PRO A 55 -25.64 -18.08 -23.28
CA PRO A 55 -26.85 -17.89 -24.06
C PRO A 55 -28.02 -17.79 -23.08
N SER A 56 -28.74 -16.67 -23.11
CA SER A 56 -30.05 -16.59 -22.49
C SER A 56 -30.93 -17.62 -23.23
N GLU A 57 -31.29 -18.72 -22.56
CA GLU A 57 -32.34 -19.62 -23.03
C GLU A 57 -33.64 -18.88 -23.32
#